data_AF-X0W724-F1
#
_entry.id   AF-X0W724-F1
#
_cell.length_a   1.000
_cell.length_b   1.000
_cell.length_c   1.000
_cell.angle_alpha   90.00
_cell.angle_beta   90.00
_cell.angle_gamma   90.00
#
_symmetry.space_group_name_H-M   'P 1'
#
loop_
_entity.id
_entity.type
_entity.pdbx_description
1 polymer ?
#
loop_
_entity_poly.entity_id
_entity_poly.type
_entity_poly.pdbx_seq_one_letter_code
_entity_poly.pdbx_strand_id
1 'polypeptide(L)'
;CWDLGHDARNGSVAVPPGFIASVRHVHVHDISPDGEDHCPLIFGSVPYADHLRRLSQAGYRGAIVLEVNGYIVSRFAAAKGVHPLQILCENFGKLAELT
;
A
#
# COMPACT_ATOMS: atom_id res chain seq x y z
N CYS A 1 8.66 9.23 -6.13
CA CYS A 1 7.81 8.20 -5.53
C CYS A 1 6.84 8.88 -4.59
N TRP A 2 5.61 8.39 -4.44
CA TRP A 2 4.84 8.57 -3.21
C TRP A 2 4.70 7.22 -2.54
N ASP A 3 5.35 7.06 -1.40
CA ASP A 3 5.24 5.88 -0.56
C ASP A 3 4.13 6.12 0.47
N LEU A 4 3.04 5.37 0.36
CA LEU A 4 1.86 5.59 1.19
C LEU A 4 2.04 5.07 2.62
N GLY A 5 2.82 3.99 2.79
CA GLY A 5 3.08 3.45 4.11
C GLY A 5 4.02 4.36 4.89
N HIS A 6 5.12 4.81 4.28
CA HIS A 6 6.01 5.77 4.92
C HIS A 6 5.34 7.13 5.17
N ASP A 7 4.44 7.60 4.29
CA ASP A 7 3.66 8.82 4.55
C ASP A 7 2.77 8.66 5.79
N ALA A 8 2.06 7.52 5.92
CA ALA A 8 1.27 7.19 7.11
C ALA A 8 2.13 7.07 8.38
N ARG A 9 3.28 6.39 8.29
CA ARG A 9 4.23 6.23 9.40
C ARG A 9 4.73 7.57 9.93
N ASN A 10 4.94 8.53 9.04
CA ASN A 10 5.40 9.88 9.37
C ASN A 10 4.26 10.82 9.81
N GLY A 11 3.03 10.30 9.98
CA GLY A 11 1.89 11.01 10.53
C GLY A 11 0.98 11.69 9.50
N SER A 12 1.11 11.37 8.19
CA SER A 12 0.31 11.87 7.07
C SER A 12 -0.12 13.34 7.19
N VAL A 13 0.64 14.23 6.57
CA VAL A 13 0.24 15.64 6.46
C VAL A 13 -0.64 15.88 5.23
N ALA A 14 -1.30 17.04 5.18
CA ALA A 14 -2.03 17.44 3.98
C ALA A 14 -1.09 17.45 2.77
N VAL A 15 -1.48 16.72 1.72
CA VAL A 15 -0.72 16.65 0.47
C VAL A 15 -0.51 18.07 -0.09
N PRO A 16 0.74 18.51 -0.32
CA PRO A 16 1.02 19.85 -0.81
C PRO A 16 0.37 20.13 -2.18
N PRO A 17 -0.01 21.39 -2.48
CA PRO A 17 -0.49 21.76 -3.81
C PRO A 17 0.50 21.34 -4.91
N GLY A 18 0.00 20.74 -5.98
CA GLY A 18 0.81 20.28 -7.12
C GLY A 18 1.61 18.99 -6.89
N PHE A 19 1.68 18.45 -5.67
CA PHE A 19 2.42 17.21 -5.40
C PHE A 19 1.88 16.03 -6.21
N ILE A 20 0.56 15.85 -6.28
CA ILE A 20 -0.05 14.73 -7.01
C ILE A 20 0.38 14.70 -8.49
N ALA A 21 0.55 15.87 -9.12
CA ALA A 21 0.99 15.97 -10.51
C ALA A 21 2.47 15.60 -10.72
N SER A 22 3.29 15.63 -9.65
CA SER A 22 4.70 15.26 -9.70
C SER A 22 4.95 13.78 -9.36
N VAL A 23 3.94 13.07 -8.84
CA VAL A 23 4.04 11.64 -8.53
C VAL A 23 4.31 10.85 -9.82
N ARG A 24 5.35 9.99 -9.79
CA ARG A 24 5.76 9.16 -10.94
C ARG A 24 5.39 7.68 -10.76
N HIS A 25 5.56 7.16 -9.55
CA HIS A 25 5.16 5.82 -9.11
C HIS A 25 4.76 5.90 -7.63
N VAL A 26 3.95 4.93 -7.21
CA VAL A 26 3.39 4.83 -5.86
C VAL A 26 3.80 3.49 -5.25
N HIS A 27 4.28 3.50 -4.02
CA HIS A 27 4.50 2.28 -3.25
C HIS A 27 3.35 2.10 -2.26
N VAL A 28 2.83 0.87 -2.21
CA VAL A 28 1.72 0.51 -1.33
C VAL A 28 2.12 -0.70 -0.51
N HIS A 29 2.07 -0.51 0.80
CA HIS A 29 2.16 -1.54 1.81
C HIS A 29 1.38 -1.08 3.04
N ASP A 30 1.14 -1.99 3.95
CA ASP A 30 0.53 -1.70 5.23
C ASP A 30 1.60 -1.58 6.32
N ILE A 31 1.15 -1.19 7.50
CA ILE A 31 1.94 -1.20 8.72
C ILE A 31 1.15 -2.04 9.73
N SER A 32 1.83 -2.89 10.47
CA SER A 32 1.16 -3.67 11.52
C SER A 32 0.81 -2.79 12.74
N PRO A 33 -0.08 -3.24 13.63
CA PRO A 33 -0.40 -2.51 14.87
C PRO A 33 0.80 -2.22 15.79
N ASP A 34 1.86 -3.05 15.72
CA ASP A 34 3.12 -2.87 16.44
C ASP A 34 4.17 -2.06 15.66
N GLY A 35 3.84 -1.53 14.48
CA GLY A 35 4.70 -0.62 13.71
C GLY A 35 5.69 -1.30 12.78
N GLU A 36 5.53 -2.60 12.51
CA GLU A 36 6.31 -3.33 11.53
C GLU A 36 5.94 -2.88 10.12
N ASP A 37 6.97 -2.53 9.35
CA ASP A 37 6.81 -1.91 8.03
C ASP A 37 6.71 -2.93 6.90
N HIS A 38 6.32 -2.47 5.72
CA HIS A 38 6.19 -3.30 4.51
C HIS A 38 5.31 -4.54 4.70
N CYS A 39 4.26 -4.41 5.50
CA CYS A 39 3.29 -5.48 5.73
C CYS A 39 2.34 -5.65 4.53
N PRO A 40 1.76 -6.85 4.32
CA PRO A 40 0.65 -7.01 3.38
C PRO A 40 -0.56 -6.17 3.82
N LEU A 41 -1.43 -5.81 2.88
CA LEU A 41 -2.60 -4.93 2.97
C LEU A 41 -3.77 -5.49 3.79
N ILE A 42 -3.48 -6.01 4.98
CA ILE A 42 -4.42 -6.76 5.83
C ILE A 42 -4.82 -6.01 7.10
N PHE A 43 -4.10 -4.97 7.50
CA PHE A 43 -4.32 -4.26 8.77
C PHE A 43 -5.19 -3.02 8.60
N GLY A 44 -5.12 -2.38 7.43
CA GLY A 44 -5.83 -1.14 7.17
C GLY A 44 -5.28 0.05 7.97
N SER A 45 -4.03 -0.03 8.42
CA SER A 45 -3.37 1.04 9.18
C SER A 45 -2.94 2.20 8.27
N VAL A 46 -2.71 1.91 6.99
CA VAL A 46 -2.37 2.90 5.98
C VAL A 46 -3.62 3.27 5.15
N PRO A 47 -3.97 4.56 4.98
CA PRO A 47 -5.16 5.00 4.24
C PRO A 47 -4.96 4.99 2.71
N TYR A 48 -4.36 3.92 2.17
CA TYR A 48 -4.01 3.86 0.75
C TYR A 48 -5.20 4.01 -0.20
N ALA A 49 -6.40 3.54 0.17
CA ALA A 49 -7.59 3.65 -0.67
C ALA A 49 -7.95 5.12 -0.99
N ASP A 50 -7.85 6.02 -0.01
CA ASP A 50 -8.18 7.43 -0.22
C ASP A 50 -7.13 8.14 -1.06
N HIS A 51 -5.84 7.82 -0.84
CA HIS A 51 -4.75 8.37 -1.66
C HIS A 51 -4.82 7.88 -3.11
N LEU A 52 -5.06 6.59 -3.33
CA LEU A 52 -5.21 6.01 -4.67
C LEU A 52 -6.43 6.59 -5.40
N ARG A 53 -7.56 6.78 -4.70
CA ARG A 53 -8.73 7.47 -5.27
C ARG A 53 -8.41 8.90 -5.70
N ARG A 54 -7.68 9.67 -4.87
CA ARG A 54 -7.25 11.04 -5.20
C ARG A 54 -6.30 11.08 -6.40
N LEU A 55 -5.38 10.13 -6.50
CA LEU A 55 -4.50 9.96 -7.66
C LEU A 55 -5.32 9.65 -8.93
N SER A 56 -6.26 8.71 -8.85
CA SER A 56 -7.13 8.34 -9.97
C SER A 56 -7.98 9.54 -10.45
N GLN A 57 -8.57 10.29 -9.52
CA GLN A 57 -9.32 11.53 -9.81
C GLN A 57 -8.46 12.62 -10.46
N ALA A 58 -7.16 12.66 -10.14
CA ALA A 58 -6.20 13.57 -10.78
C ALA A 58 -5.67 13.05 -12.14
N GLY A 59 -6.20 11.94 -12.64
CA GLY A 59 -5.80 11.36 -13.93
C GLY A 59 -4.46 10.63 -13.89
N TYR A 60 -4.01 10.19 -12.72
CA TYR A 60 -2.77 9.43 -12.58
C TYR A 60 -2.80 8.13 -13.42
N ARG A 61 -1.68 7.82 -14.08
CA ARG A 61 -1.49 6.64 -14.96
C ARG A 61 -0.14 5.95 -14.75
N GLY A 62 0.59 6.32 -13.69
CA GLY A 62 1.88 5.72 -13.37
C GLY A 62 1.73 4.38 -12.64
N ALA A 63 2.86 3.77 -12.31
CA ALA A 63 2.89 2.46 -11.67
C ALA A 63 2.47 2.53 -10.18
N ILE A 64 1.66 1.58 -9.77
CA ILE A 64 1.29 1.33 -8.38
C ILE A 64 1.91 -0.01 -8.00
N VAL A 65 2.84 0.02 -7.04
CA VAL A 65 3.70 -1.11 -6.69
C VAL A 65 3.31 -1.63 -5.31
N LEU A 66 2.97 -2.91 -5.23
CA LEU A 66 2.83 -3.62 -3.96
C LEU A 66 4.23 -3.91 -3.40
N GLU A 67 4.73 -3.08 -2.48
CA GLU A 67 6.10 -3.15 -1.93
C GLU A 67 6.09 -3.81 -0.54
N VAL A 68 5.92 -5.12 -0.51
CA VAL A 68 5.80 -5.90 0.73
C VAL A 68 7.03 -6.76 1.00
N ASN A 69 7.33 -6.99 2.28
CA ASN A 69 8.43 -7.84 2.69
C ASN A 69 8.03 -9.33 2.60
N GLY A 70 8.74 -10.10 1.77
CA GLY A 70 8.47 -11.52 1.54
C GLY A 70 8.57 -12.41 2.79
N TYR A 71 9.42 -12.06 3.76
CA TYR A 71 9.49 -12.77 5.05
C TYR A 71 8.20 -12.57 5.86
N ILE A 72 7.71 -11.33 5.90
CA ILE A 72 6.46 -10.98 6.60
C ILE A 72 5.28 -11.69 5.94
N VAL A 73 5.18 -11.64 4.60
CA VAL A 73 4.16 -12.37 3.84
C VAL A 73 4.21 -13.87 4.17
N SER A 74 5.40 -14.47 4.20
CA SER A 74 5.56 -15.89 4.51
C SER A 74 5.14 -16.22 5.95
N ARG A 75 5.47 -15.37 6.92
CA ARG A 75 5.08 -15.53 8.32
C ARG A 75 3.56 -15.47 8.49
N PHE A 76 2.89 -14.50 7.86
CA PHE A 76 1.43 -14.40 7.90
C PHE A 76 0.74 -15.56 7.17
N ALA A 77 1.31 -16.01 6.05
CA ALA A 77 0.79 -17.16 5.32
C ALA A 77 0.88 -18.44 6.17
N ALA A 78 2.03 -18.68 6.81
CA ALA A 78 2.21 -19.80 7.72
C ALA A 78 1.23 -19.75 8.92
N ALA A 79 1.06 -18.58 9.53
CA ALA A 79 0.10 -18.40 10.64
C ALA A 79 -1.35 -18.66 10.24
N LYS A 80 -1.71 -18.38 8.97
CA LYS A 80 -3.04 -18.65 8.41
C LYS A 80 -3.20 -20.05 7.80
N GLY A 81 -2.13 -20.84 7.69
CA GLY A 81 -2.15 -22.14 7.03
C GLY A 81 -2.38 -22.06 5.51
N VAL A 82 -1.95 -20.99 4.86
CA VAL A 82 -2.11 -20.76 3.41
C VAL A 82 -0.77 -20.60 2.70
N HIS A 83 -0.76 -20.71 1.38
CA HIS A 83 0.44 -20.43 0.58
C HIS A 83 0.69 -18.91 0.48
N PRO A 84 1.95 -18.42 0.53
CA PRO A 84 2.27 -16.98 0.43
C PRO A 84 1.66 -16.28 -0.79
N LEU A 85 1.58 -16.98 -1.93
CA LEU A 85 0.95 -16.47 -3.15
C LEU A 85 -0.52 -16.09 -2.95
N GLN A 86 -1.24 -16.77 -2.07
CA GLN A 86 -2.64 -16.45 -1.80
C GLN A 86 -2.78 -15.05 -1.18
N ILE A 87 -1.92 -14.69 -0.21
CA ILE A 87 -1.89 -13.35 0.37
C ILE A 87 -1.59 -12.31 -0.72
N LEU A 88 -0.58 -12.57 -1.57
CA LEU A 88 -0.24 -11.66 -2.66
C LEU A 88 -1.39 -11.47 -3.64
N CYS A 89 -2.06 -12.55 -4.05
CA CYS A 89 -3.23 -12.49 -4.94
C CYS A 89 -4.39 -11.68 -4.33
N GLU A 90 -4.69 -11.89 -3.04
CA GLU A 90 -5.72 -11.11 -2.32
C GLU A 90 -5.34 -9.61 -2.29
N ASN A 91 -4.07 -9.30 -2.06
CA ASN A 91 -3.56 -7.92 -2.03
C ASN A 91 -3.64 -7.26 -3.40
N PHE A 92 -3.25 -7.97 -4.47
CA PHE A 92 -3.39 -7.49 -5.84
C PHE A 92 -4.86 -7.28 -6.24
N GLY A 93 -5.75 -8.20 -5.85
CA GLY A 93 -7.20 -8.04 -6.07
C GLY A 93 -7.72 -6.77 -5.42
N LYS A 94 -7.35 -6.53 -4.16
CA LYS A 94 -7.71 -5.32 -3.42
C LYS A 94 -7.20 -4.04 -4.09
N LEU A 95 -5.97 -4.05 -4.62
CA LEU A 95 -5.45 -2.89 -5.36
C LEU A 95 -6.20 -2.67 -6.68
N ALA A 96 -6.51 -3.74 -7.41
CA ALA A 96 -7.25 -3.66 -8.67
C ALA A 96 -8.66 -3.07 -8.51
N GLU A 97 -9.31 -3.29 -7.36
CA GLU A 97 -10.60 -2.67 -7.03
C GLU A 97 -10.51 -1.16 -6.73
N LEU A 98 -9.33 -0.65 -6.39
CA LEU A 98 -9.11 0.73 -5.95
C LEU A 98 -8.57 1.66 -7.06
N THR A 99 -8.26 1.12 -8.24
CA THR A 99 -7.54 1.81 -9.32
C THR A 99 -8.25 1.66 -10.65
#